data_AF-A0A3N4M9L3-F1
#
_entry.id   AF-A0A3N4M9L3-F1
#
_cell.length_a   1.000
_cell.length_b   1.000
_cell.length_c   1.000
_cell.angle_alpha   90.00
_cell.angle_beta   90.00
_cell.angle_gamma   90.00
#
_symmetry.space_group_name_H-M   'P 1'
#
loop_
_entity.id
_entity.type
_entity.pdbx_description
1 polymer ?
#
loop_
_entity_poly.entity_id
_entity_poly.type
_entity_poly.pdbx_seq_one_letter_code
_entity_poly.pdbx_strand_id
1 'polypeptide(L)'
;MAHIGIFHPSVYGFHGPDSSINKPLHSMPISRWLFHGNPTPPPDGAKMQLPSGGNVTIEVACEKRHTSFGGANPWSNHPCPTDPAAAHSGPDMADANLRGCALAIAYKSNPTEVRPEDFVVFSVNHYCVKTLRTVFEIPAGMPPCPNGKCVCGWFWQGQVSNDEMYMNGFDCEVLNGDPGKKIGKPQPPKECREGMGPCVQGPKQPTYWANEGANIEYHGSDRKPAYLDYWGYKDGAQNDIIA
;
A
#
# COMPACT_ATOMS: atom_id res chain seq x y z
N MET A 1 20.21 -5.44 0.32
CA MET A 1 19.37 -4.59 1.20
C MET A 1 18.18 -4.26 0.34
N ALA A 2 17.04 -4.90 0.60
CA ALA A 2 15.88 -4.81 -0.27
C ALA A 2 15.28 -3.41 -0.16
N HIS A 3 14.87 -2.88 -1.29
CA HIS A 3 14.25 -1.58 -1.41
C HIS A 3 13.16 -1.74 -2.44
N ILE A 4 11.91 -1.49 -2.09
CA ILE A 4 10.78 -1.55 -3.02
C ILE A 4 9.84 -0.40 -2.69
N GLY A 5 9.28 0.20 -3.73
CA GLY A 5 8.15 1.10 -3.60
C GLY A 5 7.34 1.16 -4.88
N ILE A 6 6.28 1.96 -4.85
CA ILE A 6 5.47 2.25 -6.03
C ILE A 6 5.99 3.48 -6.76
N PHE A 7 5.97 3.43 -8.09
CA PHE A 7 6.35 4.52 -8.95
C PHE A 7 5.14 4.99 -9.75
N HIS A 8 4.76 6.24 -9.51
CA HIS A 8 3.78 6.99 -10.25
C HIS A 8 4.04 8.48 -9.98
N PRO A 9 3.80 9.41 -10.92
CA PRO A 9 4.06 10.83 -10.71
C PRO A 9 3.31 11.45 -9.53
N SER A 10 2.25 10.79 -9.03
CA SER A 10 1.50 11.24 -7.86
C SER A 10 2.14 10.88 -6.51
N VAL A 11 3.19 10.04 -6.50
CA VAL A 11 3.86 9.57 -5.27
C VAL A 11 4.70 10.69 -4.66
N TYR A 12 4.61 10.87 -3.36
CA TYR A 12 5.42 11.84 -2.64
C TYR A 12 6.89 11.42 -2.69
N GLY A 13 7.77 12.34 -3.06
CA GLY A 13 9.19 12.04 -3.31
C GLY A 13 9.49 11.52 -4.73
N PHE A 14 8.51 11.43 -5.64
CA PHE A 14 8.74 10.95 -7.01
C PHE A 14 9.87 11.66 -7.76
N HIS A 15 10.05 12.97 -7.59
CA HIS A 15 11.14 13.72 -8.24
C HIS A 15 12.47 13.70 -7.45
N GLY A 16 12.48 13.10 -6.25
CA GLY A 16 13.67 12.94 -5.42
C GLY A 16 14.48 11.69 -5.76
N PRO A 17 15.50 11.38 -4.93
CA PRO A 17 16.21 10.10 -5.02
C PRO A 17 15.27 8.95 -4.68
N ASP A 18 15.53 7.76 -5.25
CA ASP A 18 14.70 6.57 -5.03
C ASP A 18 14.56 6.20 -3.53
N SER A 19 15.55 6.54 -2.71
CA SER A 19 15.51 6.37 -1.24
C SER A 19 14.41 7.16 -0.53
N SER A 20 13.75 8.10 -1.22
CA SER A 20 12.55 8.78 -0.70
C SER A 20 11.26 7.96 -0.87
N ILE A 21 11.33 6.85 -1.62
CA ILE A 21 10.21 5.96 -1.95
C ILE A 21 10.50 4.53 -1.47
N ASN A 22 11.67 4.00 -1.79
CA ASN A 22 11.93 2.56 -1.68
C ASN A 22 12.57 2.13 -0.35
N LYS A 23 12.86 3.08 0.56
CA LYS A 23 13.58 2.81 1.80
C LYS A 23 12.66 2.16 2.84
N PRO A 24 13.08 1.06 3.50
CA PRO A 24 12.27 0.45 4.56
C PRO A 24 12.09 1.37 5.78
N LEU A 25 10.99 1.16 6.49
CA LEU A 25 10.57 1.90 7.68
C LEU A 25 10.66 0.99 8.92
N HIS A 26 11.55 1.33 9.85
CA HIS A 26 11.75 0.61 11.09
C HIS A 26 12.25 1.53 12.21
N SER A 27 11.75 1.34 13.43
CA SER A 27 12.13 2.09 14.64
C SER A 27 12.03 3.61 14.49
N MET A 28 11.00 4.08 13.77
CA MET A 28 10.79 5.51 13.52
C MET A 28 9.55 6.05 14.26
N PRO A 29 9.55 7.34 14.64
CA PRO A 29 8.34 8.02 15.09
C PRO A 29 7.37 8.25 13.92
N ILE A 30 6.08 8.49 14.22
CA ILE A 30 5.02 8.70 13.21
C ILE A 30 5.40 9.79 12.19
N SER A 31 5.99 10.89 12.64
CA SER A 31 6.43 12.00 11.79
C SER A 31 7.53 11.66 10.78
N ARG A 32 8.16 10.48 10.92
CA ARG A 32 9.25 10.01 10.04
C ARG A 32 8.83 8.85 9.15
N TRP A 33 8.02 7.92 9.66
CA TRP A 33 7.57 6.80 8.82
C TRP A 33 6.37 7.17 7.96
N LEU A 34 5.42 7.96 8.49
CA LEU A 34 4.26 8.37 7.72
C LEU A 34 4.71 9.28 6.57
N PHE A 35 4.37 8.89 5.35
CA PHE A 35 4.79 9.55 4.11
C PHE A 35 6.31 9.70 3.96
N HIS A 36 7.11 8.80 4.56
CA HIS A 36 8.56 8.96 4.69
C HIS A 36 8.98 10.31 5.31
N GLY A 37 8.12 10.90 6.14
CA GLY A 37 8.32 12.23 6.72
C GLY A 37 8.29 13.36 5.68
N ASN A 38 7.78 13.09 4.48
CA ASN A 38 7.68 14.03 3.37
C ASN A 38 6.25 14.04 2.79
N PRO A 39 5.28 14.64 3.49
CA PRO A 39 3.90 14.79 3.02
C PRO A 39 3.77 15.89 1.96
N THR A 40 4.75 16.03 1.05
CA THR A 40 4.75 17.07 0.03
C THR A 40 4.07 16.54 -1.23
N PRO A 41 2.94 17.14 -1.66
CA PRO A 41 2.31 16.77 -2.91
C PRO A 41 3.25 16.95 -4.12
N PRO A 42 3.02 16.21 -5.21
CA PRO A 42 3.76 16.39 -6.45
C PRO A 42 3.61 17.82 -6.99
N PRO A 43 4.68 18.45 -7.53
CA PRO A 43 4.64 19.82 -8.05
C PRO A 43 3.57 20.05 -9.12
N ASP A 44 3.33 19.04 -9.96
CA ASP A 44 2.43 19.13 -11.10
C ASP A 44 0.95 18.84 -10.73
N GLY A 45 0.65 18.62 -9.45
CA GLY A 45 -0.69 18.26 -8.98
C GLY A 45 -1.17 16.90 -9.48
N ALA A 46 -0.25 16.02 -9.86
CA ALA A 46 -0.54 14.68 -10.36
C ALA A 46 -1.35 13.86 -9.34
N LYS A 47 -2.44 13.24 -9.79
CA LYS A 47 -3.30 12.37 -8.99
C LYS A 47 -3.35 10.99 -9.63
N MET A 48 -3.23 9.94 -8.84
CA MET A 48 -3.54 8.59 -9.32
C MET A 48 -5.05 8.44 -9.49
N GLN A 49 -5.46 8.05 -10.69
CA GLN A 49 -6.87 7.85 -11.02
C GLN A 49 -7.35 6.47 -10.57
N LEU A 50 -8.37 6.44 -9.73
CA LEU A 50 -8.96 5.22 -9.16
C LEU A 50 -10.39 5.06 -9.71
N PRO A 51 -10.60 4.31 -10.81
CA PRO A 51 -11.93 4.11 -11.36
C PRO A 51 -12.78 3.22 -10.47
N SER A 52 -13.87 3.74 -9.87
CA SER A 52 -14.74 2.92 -9.03
C SER A 52 -15.33 1.73 -9.82
N GLY A 53 -15.21 0.53 -9.27
CA GLY A 53 -15.62 -0.72 -9.93
C GLY A 53 -14.70 -1.17 -11.08
N GLY A 54 -13.58 -0.47 -11.28
CA GLY A 54 -12.55 -0.81 -12.27
C GLY A 54 -11.24 -1.20 -11.60
N ASN A 55 -10.14 -1.09 -12.36
CA ASN A 55 -8.82 -1.52 -11.93
C ASN A 55 -7.80 -0.39 -12.14
N VAL A 56 -6.76 -0.37 -11.32
CA VAL A 56 -5.55 0.44 -11.55
C VAL A 56 -4.34 -0.47 -11.60
N THR A 57 -3.43 -0.23 -12.54
CA THR A 57 -2.13 -0.92 -12.59
C THR A 57 -1.06 0.03 -12.07
N ILE A 58 -0.27 -0.43 -11.11
CA ILE A 58 0.79 0.35 -10.48
C ILE A 58 2.12 -0.36 -10.70
N GLU A 59 3.16 0.41 -11.02
CA GLU A 59 4.52 -0.12 -11.15
C GLU A 59 5.20 -0.17 -9.78
N VAL A 60 5.49 -1.39 -9.32
CA VAL A 60 6.17 -1.71 -8.06
C VAL A 60 7.58 -2.17 -8.41
N ALA A 61 8.60 -1.45 -7.96
CA ALA A 61 9.97 -1.75 -8.32
C ALA A 61 10.96 -1.40 -7.22
N CYS A 62 12.20 -1.85 -7.39
CA CYS A 62 13.26 -1.44 -6.48
C CYS A 62 13.83 -0.05 -6.78
N GLU A 63 13.84 0.36 -8.04
CA GLU A 63 14.37 1.65 -8.45
C GLU A 63 13.58 2.17 -9.65
N LYS A 64 13.54 3.50 -9.82
CA LYS A 64 12.76 4.13 -10.89
C LYS A 64 13.22 3.68 -12.27
N ARG A 65 14.52 3.44 -12.46
CA ARG A 65 15.10 2.92 -13.72
C ARG A 65 14.53 1.57 -14.17
N HIS A 66 13.88 0.83 -13.28
CA HIS A 66 13.23 -0.44 -13.58
C HIS A 66 11.73 -0.29 -13.90
N THR A 67 11.24 0.95 -13.97
CA THR A 67 9.87 1.31 -14.33
C THR A 67 9.81 2.05 -15.66
N SER A 68 8.60 2.23 -16.21
CA SER A 68 8.38 3.07 -17.39
C SER A 68 8.84 4.51 -17.20
N PHE A 69 8.91 4.99 -15.95
CA PHE A 69 9.36 6.33 -15.60
C PHE A 69 10.88 6.52 -15.64
N GLY A 70 11.65 5.43 -15.71
CA GLY A 70 13.10 5.45 -15.77
C GLY A 70 13.69 4.77 -17.00
N GLY A 71 12.87 4.53 -18.03
CA GLY A 71 13.32 3.96 -19.30
C GLY A 71 13.52 2.44 -19.27
N ALA A 72 12.86 1.73 -18.36
CA ALA A 72 12.95 0.28 -18.31
C ALA A 72 12.46 -0.38 -19.60
N ASN A 73 12.97 -1.57 -19.88
CA ASN A 73 12.47 -2.38 -20.98
C ASN A 73 10.97 -2.65 -20.79
N PRO A 74 10.09 -2.23 -21.73
CA PRO A 74 8.63 -2.39 -21.58
C PRO A 74 8.21 -3.86 -21.47
N TRP A 75 9.01 -4.79 -21.98
CA TRP A 75 8.77 -6.24 -21.91
C TRP A 75 9.23 -6.88 -20.60
N SER A 76 10.00 -6.16 -19.77
CA SER A 76 10.34 -6.62 -18.42
C SER A 76 9.11 -6.52 -17.52
N ASN A 77 8.88 -7.55 -16.71
CA ASN A 77 7.88 -7.52 -15.64
C ASN A 77 8.47 -7.89 -14.28
N HIS A 78 9.79 -7.83 -14.13
CA HIS A 78 10.47 -8.16 -12.88
C HIS A 78 10.64 -6.88 -12.04
N PRO A 79 10.23 -6.87 -10.76
CA PRO A 79 10.23 -5.66 -9.93
C PRO A 79 11.65 -5.18 -9.58
N CYS A 80 12.61 -6.10 -9.47
CA CYS A 80 14.01 -5.74 -9.28
C CYS A 80 14.97 -6.70 -10.01
N PRO A 81 15.22 -6.51 -11.33
CA PRO A 81 16.06 -7.44 -12.10
C PRO A 81 17.49 -7.61 -11.58
N THR A 82 17.99 -6.60 -10.85
CA THR A 82 19.35 -6.57 -10.30
C THR A 82 19.46 -7.17 -8.89
N ASP A 83 18.33 -7.32 -8.18
CA ASP A 83 18.27 -7.91 -6.84
C ASP A 83 16.93 -8.62 -6.61
N PRO A 84 16.76 -9.87 -7.06
CA PRO A 84 15.52 -10.63 -6.85
C PRO A 84 15.14 -10.81 -5.38
N ALA A 85 16.09 -10.74 -4.45
CA ALA A 85 15.80 -10.80 -3.02
C ALA A 85 15.06 -9.55 -2.50
N ALA A 86 14.99 -8.48 -3.30
CA ALA A 86 14.24 -7.28 -2.97
C ALA A 86 12.75 -7.53 -2.72
N ALA A 87 12.19 -8.63 -3.25
CA ALA A 87 10.81 -9.03 -3.01
C ALA A 87 10.54 -9.63 -1.61
N HIS A 88 11.58 -9.86 -0.80
CA HIS A 88 11.45 -10.38 0.56
C HIS A 88 10.58 -11.63 0.72
N SER A 89 10.59 -12.50 -0.28
CA SER A 89 9.81 -13.75 -0.30
C SER A 89 10.70 -14.98 -0.40
N GLY A 90 12.02 -14.83 -0.16
CA GLY A 90 12.99 -15.89 -0.34
C GLY A 90 13.30 -16.14 -1.83
N PRO A 91 14.02 -17.24 -2.13
CA PRO A 91 14.40 -17.58 -3.51
C PRO A 91 13.18 -17.71 -4.43
N ASP A 92 13.36 -17.33 -5.68
CA ASP A 92 12.38 -17.46 -6.78
C ASP A 92 11.02 -16.78 -6.58
N MET A 93 10.90 -15.85 -5.63
CA MET A 93 9.64 -15.17 -5.30
C MET A 93 8.48 -16.14 -5.00
N ALA A 94 8.75 -17.15 -4.16
CA ALA A 94 7.79 -18.19 -3.82
C ALA A 94 6.50 -17.63 -3.20
N ASP A 95 5.35 -18.04 -3.74
CA ASP A 95 4.02 -17.54 -3.35
C ASP A 95 3.71 -17.71 -1.86
N ALA A 96 4.16 -18.81 -1.25
CA ALA A 96 3.96 -19.08 0.18
C ALA A 96 4.60 -18.02 1.11
N ASN A 97 5.61 -17.30 0.61
CA ASN A 97 6.33 -16.27 1.34
C ASN A 97 5.90 -14.85 0.96
N LEU A 98 5.05 -14.68 -0.05
CA LEU A 98 4.44 -13.38 -0.32
C LEU A 98 3.51 -13.03 0.83
N ARG A 99 3.42 -11.73 1.11
CA ARG A 99 2.59 -11.19 2.20
C ARG A 99 1.51 -10.25 1.69
N GLY A 100 1.35 -10.16 0.37
CA GLY A 100 0.49 -9.19 -0.28
C GLY A 100 0.88 -7.74 0.03
N CYS A 101 0.25 -6.81 -0.67
CA CYS A 101 0.31 -5.39 -0.35
C CYS A 101 -1.07 -4.78 -0.52
N ALA A 102 -1.24 -3.56 0.00
CA ALA A 102 -2.53 -2.89 0.02
C ALA A 102 -2.44 -1.46 -0.48
N LEU A 103 -3.55 -1.00 -1.06
CA LEU A 103 -3.85 0.42 -1.19
C LEU A 103 -4.86 0.82 -0.13
N ALA A 104 -4.59 1.94 0.53
CA ALA A 104 -5.50 2.57 1.48
C ALA A 104 -5.77 4.03 1.11
N ILE A 105 -6.93 4.53 1.52
CA ILE A 105 -7.41 5.88 1.22
C ILE A 105 -7.81 6.60 2.50
N ALA A 106 -7.45 7.87 2.60
CA ALA A 106 -7.97 8.83 3.57
C ALA A 106 -8.72 9.92 2.81
N TYR A 107 -9.99 10.16 3.15
CA TYR A 107 -10.84 11.17 2.51
C TYR A 107 -10.52 12.59 3.03
N LYS A 108 -9.25 12.99 2.84
CA LYS A 108 -8.70 14.31 3.14
C LYS A 108 -7.93 14.79 1.91
N SER A 109 -8.02 16.08 1.60
CA SER A 109 -7.30 16.66 0.46
C SER A 109 -5.91 17.17 0.85
N ASN A 110 -5.58 17.28 2.13
CA ASN A 110 -4.29 17.78 2.61
C ASN A 110 -3.53 16.66 3.37
N PRO A 111 -2.36 16.21 2.87
CA PRO A 111 -1.61 15.13 3.54
C PRO A 111 -1.13 15.48 4.94
N THR A 112 -0.95 16.76 5.28
CA THR A 112 -0.53 17.16 6.65
C THR A 112 -1.62 16.93 7.69
N GLU A 113 -2.88 16.83 7.25
CA GLU A 113 -4.04 16.56 8.10
C GLU A 113 -4.31 15.07 8.29
N VAL A 114 -3.67 14.21 7.49
CA VAL A 114 -3.83 12.76 7.57
C VAL A 114 -3.12 12.22 8.81
N ARG A 115 -3.77 11.26 9.45
CA ARG A 115 -3.29 10.46 10.56
C ARG A 115 -3.38 8.99 10.18
N PRO A 116 -2.56 8.11 10.78
CA PRO A 116 -2.62 6.67 10.51
C PRO A 116 -4.05 6.10 10.63
N GLU A 117 -4.86 6.59 11.56
CA GLU A 117 -6.20 6.08 11.83
C GLU A 117 -7.24 6.47 10.76
N ASP A 118 -6.91 7.42 9.87
CA ASP A 118 -7.82 7.85 8.80
C ASP A 118 -7.84 6.88 7.60
N PHE A 119 -6.79 6.08 7.44
CA PHE A 119 -6.64 5.22 6.28
C PHE A 119 -7.58 4.02 6.34
N VAL A 120 -8.28 3.77 5.23
CA VAL A 120 -9.06 2.56 5.00
C VAL A 120 -8.45 1.79 3.85
N VAL A 121 -8.03 0.54 4.09
CA VAL A 121 -7.60 -0.37 3.03
C VAL A 121 -8.79 -0.65 2.12
N PHE A 122 -8.67 -0.32 0.83
CA PHE A 122 -9.73 -0.47 -0.16
C PHE A 122 -9.41 -1.49 -1.25
N SER A 123 -8.14 -1.82 -1.45
CA SER A 123 -7.72 -2.81 -2.43
C SER A 123 -6.47 -3.54 -1.96
N VAL A 124 -6.39 -4.83 -2.27
CA VAL A 124 -5.31 -5.71 -1.86
C VAL A 124 -4.89 -6.55 -3.07
N ASN A 125 -3.60 -6.85 -3.17
CA ASN A 125 -3.08 -7.85 -4.09
C ASN A 125 -2.20 -8.83 -3.31
N HIS A 126 -2.61 -10.10 -3.20
CA HIS A 126 -1.89 -11.14 -2.45
C HIS A 126 -0.53 -11.49 -3.06
N TYR A 127 -0.38 -11.32 -4.37
CA TYR A 127 0.84 -11.60 -5.14
C TYR A 127 1.74 -10.37 -5.34
N CYS A 128 1.49 -9.30 -4.60
CA CYS A 128 2.24 -8.06 -4.74
C CYS A 128 3.75 -8.25 -4.53
N VAL A 129 4.53 -7.45 -5.27
CA VAL A 129 6.00 -7.51 -5.34
C VAL A 129 6.55 -8.77 -6.02
N LYS A 130 5.68 -9.62 -6.60
CA LYS A 130 6.11 -10.68 -7.54
C LYS A 130 6.39 -10.15 -8.94
N THR A 131 5.69 -9.08 -9.34
CA THR A 131 5.80 -8.49 -10.68
C THR A 131 5.88 -6.97 -10.61
N LEU A 132 6.53 -6.38 -11.61
CA LEU A 132 6.61 -4.93 -11.79
C LEU A 132 5.21 -4.33 -11.87
N ARG A 133 4.33 -4.85 -12.73
CA ARG A 133 2.98 -4.31 -12.93
C ARG A 133 1.99 -5.03 -12.05
N THR A 134 1.67 -4.43 -10.91
CA THR A 134 0.69 -4.98 -9.95
C THR A 134 -0.68 -4.33 -10.19
N VAL A 135 -1.70 -5.16 -10.35
CA VAL A 135 -3.09 -4.72 -10.57
C VAL A 135 -3.84 -4.67 -9.25
N PHE A 136 -4.58 -3.59 -9.03
CA PHE A 136 -5.46 -3.40 -7.89
C PHE A 136 -6.89 -3.16 -8.37
N GLU A 137 -7.82 -3.96 -7.87
CA GLU A 137 -9.26 -3.79 -8.12
C GLU A 137 -9.82 -2.74 -7.17
N ILE A 138 -10.57 -1.78 -7.71
CA ILE A 138 -11.17 -0.69 -6.95
C ILE A 138 -12.62 -1.06 -6.62
N PRO A 139 -13.07 -0.96 -5.35
CA PRO A 139 -14.45 -1.24 -5.01
C PRO A 139 -15.44 -0.45 -5.87
N ALA A 140 -16.54 -1.11 -6.23
CA ALA A 140 -17.68 -0.44 -6.84
C ALA A 140 -18.40 0.42 -5.79
N GLY A 141 -18.83 1.62 -6.17
CA GLY A 141 -19.53 2.53 -5.25
C GLY A 141 -18.61 3.30 -4.30
N MET A 142 -17.32 3.43 -4.64
CA MET A 142 -16.41 4.31 -3.89
C MET A 142 -16.96 5.75 -3.95
N PRO A 143 -17.05 6.47 -2.82
CA PRO A 143 -17.49 7.85 -2.86
C PRO A 143 -16.50 8.77 -3.57
N PRO A 144 -16.95 9.91 -4.14
CA PRO A 144 -16.05 10.89 -4.71
C PRO A 144 -15.15 11.50 -3.63
N CYS A 145 -13.91 11.79 -4.00
CA CYS A 145 -12.98 12.49 -3.14
C CYS A 145 -13.44 13.94 -2.86
N PRO A 146 -13.25 14.46 -1.63
CA PRO A 146 -13.53 15.86 -1.35
C PRO A 146 -12.66 16.74 -2.26
N ASN A 147 -13.28 17.76 -2.87
CA ASN A 147 -12.61 18.67 -3.82
C ASN A 147 -11.88 17.96 -4.98
N GLY A 148 -12.31 16.75 -5.35
CA GLY A 148 -11.65 15.94 -6.40
C GLY A 148 -10.27 15.42 -6.01
N LYS A 149 -9.94 15.36 -4.71
CA LYS A 149 -8.64 14.85 -4.24
C LYS A 149 -8.69 14.21 -2.84
N CYS A 150 -8.18 12.99 -2.75
CA CYS A 150 -7.90 12.28 -1.52
C CYS A 150 -6.39 12.05 -1.37
N VAL A 151 -5.98 11.62 -0.18
CA VAL A 151 -4.64 11.11 0.08
C VAL A 151 -4.71 9.60 0.19
N CYS A 152 -3.89 8.91 -0.58
CA CYS A 152 -3.80 7.45 -0.57
C CYS A 152 -2.41 7.01 -0.10
N GLY A 153 -2.31 5.73 0.26
CA GLY A 153 -1.06 5.09 0.64
C GLY A 153 -0.97 3.67 0.10
N TRP A 154 0.21 3.29 -0.40
CA TRP A 154 0.56 1.90 -0.65
C TRP A 154 1.32 1.37 0.55
N PHE A 155 1.00 0.14 0.98
CA PHE A 155 1.59 -0.48 2.16
C PHE A 155 2.02 -1.91 1.87
N TRP A 156 3.20 -2.28 2.37
CA TRP A 156 3.77 -3.61 2.17
C TRP A 156 4.71 -4.00 3.30
N GLN A 157 4.90 -5.30 3.48
CA GLN A 157 5.94 -5.87 4.32
C GLN A 157 6.40 -7.21 3.76
N GLY A 158 7.67 -7.54 4.01
CA GLY A 158 8.29 -8.78 3.55
C GLY A 158 8.21 -9.90 4.58
N GLN A 159 8.21 -11.16 4.13
CA GLN A 159 8.39 -12.30 5.03
C GLN A 159 9.87 -12.51 5.36
N VAL A 160 10.70 -12.58 4.33
CA VAL A 160 12.15 -12.78 4.39
C VAL A 160 12.84 -11.42 4.37
N SER A 161 12.60 -10.66 5.43
CA SER A 161 13.05 -9.28 5.62
C SER A 161 13.53 -9.04 7.04
N ASN A 162 14.06 -7.85 7.32
CA ASN A 162 14.14 -7.39 8.72
C ASN A 162 12.74 -7.05 9.24
N ASP A 163 12.62 -6.69 10.51
CA ASP A 163 11.35 -6.22 11.06
C ASP A 163 11.08 -4.80 10.56
N GLU A 164 10.47 -4.67 9.39
CA GLU A 164 10.30 -3.42 8.67
C GLU A 164 9.00 -3.40 7.86
N MET A 165 8.45 -2.20 7.63
CA MET A 165 7.33 -1.99 6.72
C MET A 165 7.69 -0.99 5.64
N TYR A 166 6.87 -0.94 4.59
CA TYR A 166 7.00 -0.01 3.48
C TYR A 166 5.70 0.77 3.33
N MET A 167 5.82 2.06 3.03
CA MET A 167 4.68 2.95 2.89
C MET A 167 4.99 4.06 1.90
N ASN A 168 4.17 4.22 0.86
CA ASN A 168 4.29 5.34 -0.07
C ASN A 168 2.99 6.12 -0.13
N GLY A 169 3.05 7.39 0.28
CA GLY A 169 1.93 8.33 0.13
C GLY A 169 1.81 8.84 -1.28
N PHE A 170 0.58 9.08 -1.72
CA PHE A 170 0.31 9.70 -3.00
C PHE A 170 -1.03 10.42 -3.03
N ASP A 171 -1.13 11.45 -3.86
CA ASP A 171 -2.42 12.07 -4.16
C ASP A 171 -3.22 11.18 -5.11
N CYS A 172 -4.51 11.00 -4.85
CA CYS A 172 -5.40 10.14 -5.62
C CYS A 172 -6.79 10.79 -5.84
N GLU A 173 -7.52 10.28 -6.82
CA GLU A 173 -8.88 10.71 -7.15
C GLU A 173 -9.74 9.50 -7.53
N VAL A 174 -10.94 9.43 -6.95
CA VAL A 174 -11.94 8.43 -7.33
C VAL A 174 -12.70 8.91 -8.56
N LEU A 175 -12.57 8.19 -9.68
CA LEU A 175 -13.34 8.43 -10.89
C LEU A 175 -14.66 7.67 -10.82
N ASN A 176 -15.73 8.27 -11.35
CA ASN A 176 -17.09 7.71 -11.35
C ASN A 176 -17.57 7.33 -9.95
N GLY A 177 -17.17 8.09 -8.94
CA GLY A 177 -17.57 7.84 -7.55
C GLY A 177 -19.06 8.11 -7.31
N ASP A 178 -19.65 7.40 -6.35
CA ASP A 178 -21.05 7.53 -5.97
C ASP A 178 -21.23 8.49 -4.79
N PRO A 179 -21.78 9.70 -4.98
CA PRO A 179 -21.97 10.68 -3.89
C PRO A 179 -23.00 10.23 -2.83
N GLY A 180 -23.80 9.20 -3.10
CA GLY A 180 -24.72 8.60 -2.14
C GLY A 180 -24.07 7.62 -1.17
N LYS A 181 -22.81 7.21 -1.43
CA LYS A 181 -22.09 6.21 -0.65
C LYS A 181 -21.12 6.84 0.35
N LYS A 182 -20.76 6.08 1.38
CA LYS A 182 -19.77 6.48 2.38
C LYS A 182 -18.86 5.31 2.73
N ILE A 183 -17.59 5.61 3.02
CA ILE A 183 -16.69 4.64 3.64
C ILE A 183 -16.90 4.69 5.16
N GLY A 184 -17.03 3.51 5.78
CA GLY A 184 -17.15 3.42 7.23
C GLY A 184 -15.84 3.73 7.96
N LYS A 185 -15.90 3.91 9.29
CA LYS A 185 -14.72 4.18 10.10
C LYS A 185 -13.82 2.93 10.19
N PRO A 186 -12.52 3.02 9.85
CA PRO A 186 -11.63 1.87 9.88
C PRO A 186 -11.27 1.47 11.31
N GLN A 187 -11.04 0.18 11.49
CA GLN A 187 -10.55 -0.42 12.73
C GLN A 187 -9.18 -1.06 12.51
N PRO A 188 -8.32 -1.12 13.54
CA PRO A 188 -7.10 -1.92 13.46
C PRO A 188 -7.42 -3.38 13.08
N PRO A 189 -6.69 -3.97 12.12
CA PRO A 189 -6.88 -5.37 11.77
C PRO A 189 -6.34 -6.27 12.89
N LYS A 190 -6.68 -7.55 12.85
CA LYS A 190 -6.07 -8.56 13.73
C LYS A 190 -5.87 -9.84 12.95
N GLU A 191 -4.84 -10.58 13.31
CA GLU A 191 -4.63 -11.91 12.77
C GLU A 191 -5.78 -12.83 13.22
N CYS A 192 -6.29 -13.63 12.28
CA CYS A 192 -7.46 -14.49 12.43
C CYS A 192 -7.22 -15.87 11.81
N ARG A 193 -6.01 -16.41 12.02
CA ARG A 193 -5.72 -17.82 11.73
C ARG A 193 -6.57 -18.75 12.58
N GLU A 194 -6.58 -20.03 12.22
CA GLU A 194 -7.22 -21.07 13.03
C GLU A 194 -6.78 -20.95 14.50
N GLY A 195 -7.76 -20.92 15.42
CA GLY A 195 -7.52 -20.75 16.86
C GLY A 195 -7.42 -19.30 17.36
N MET A 196 -7.44 -18.28 16.49
CA MET A 196 -7.30 -16.86 16.89
C MET A 196 -8.60 -16.05 16.90
N GLY A 197 -9.73 -16.71 16.61
CA GLY A 197 -11.04 -16.07 16.53
C GLY A 197 -11.33 -15.38 15.19
N PRO A 198 -12.48 -14.70 15.06
CA PRO A 198 -12.96 -14.20 13.78
C PRO A 198 -12.19 -12.96 13.32
N CYS A 199 -11.97 -12.80 12.01
CA CYS A 199 -11.36 -11.59 11.44
C CYS A 199 -12.22 -10.34 11.68
N VAL A 200 -11.56 -9.17 11.75
CA VAL A 200 -12.25 -7.87 11.74
C VAL A 200 -13.00 -7.71 10.41
N GLN A 201 -14.30 -7.43 10.51
CA GLN A 201 -15.17 -7.17 9.36
C GLN A 201 -15.25 -5.68 9.06
N GLY A 202 -15.53 -5.35 7.79
CA GLY A 202 -15.72 -3.98 7.35
C GLY A 202 -14.40 -3.22 7.14
N PRO A 203 -14.47 -1.87 7.18
CA PRO A 203 -13.32 -0.98 7.02
C PRO A 203 -12.17 -1.32 7.97
N LYS A 204 -10.98 -1.53 7.42
CA LYS A 204 -9.75 -1.84 8.18
C LYS A 204 -8.66 -0.84 7.88
N GLN A 205 -7.88 -0.50 8.90
CA GLN A 205 -6.64 0.28 8.77
C GLN A 205 -5.52 -0.58 8.20
N PRO A 206 -4.52 -0.01 7.50
CA PRO A 206 -3.30 -0.73 7.19
C PRO A 206 -2.64 -1.37 8.43
N THR A 207 -1.79 -2.38 8.22
CA THR A 207 -1.04 -3.02 9.30
C THR A 207 0.19 -2.16 9.65
N TYR A 208 0.07 -1.30 10.65
CA TYR A 208 1.18 -0.49 11.17
C TYR A 208 1.97 -1.30 12.18
N TRP A 209 3.25 -1.52 11.90
CA TRP A 209 4.15 -2.28 12.77
C TRP A 209 5.60 -1.80 12.61
N ALA A 210 6.50 -2.38 13.40
CA ALA A 210 7.94 -2.09 13.42
C ALA A 210 8.33 -0.61 13.71
N ASN A 211 7.36 0.27 13.97
CA ASN A 211 7.54 1.70 14.20
C ASN A 211 6.61 2.18 15.33
N GLU A 212 6.76 3.43 15.77
CA GLU A 212 5.84 4.04 16.74
C GLU A 212 4.41 4.11 16.17
N GLY A 213 3.41 3.86 17.02
CA GLY A 213 2.00 3.85 16.59
C GLY A 213 1.57 2.53 15.94
N ALA A 214 2.26 1.42 16.25
CA ALA A 214 1.82 0.10 15.84
C ALA A 214 0.38 -0.18 16.30
N ASN A 215 -0.46 -0.67 15.39
CA ASN A 215 -1.88 -0.92 15.65
C ASN A 215 -2.22 -2.43 15.72
N ILE A 216 -1.20 -3.28 15.65
CA ILE A 216 -1.32 -4.74 15.68
C ILE A 216 -0.32 -5.37 16.65
N GLU A 217 -0.62 -6.57 17.11
CA GLU A 217 0.32 -7.38 17.86
C GLU A 217 1.31 -8.08 16.91
N TYR A 218 2.59 -8.09 17.27
CA TYR A 218 3.62 -8.80 16.54
C TYR A 218 3.90 -10.15 17.20
N HIS A 219 3.74 -11.23 16.44
CA HIS A 219 3.86 -12.60 16.94
C HIS A 219 5.19 -13.29 16.57
N GLY A 220 6.20 -12.54 16.11
CA GLY A 220 7.51 -13.06 15.74
C GLY A 220 7.71 -13.26 14.24
N SER A 221 8.94 -13.60 13.86
CA SER A 221 9.41 -13.56 12.46
C SER A 221 8.73 -14.57 11.51
N ASP A 222 8.20 -15.66 12.03
CA ASP A 222 7.42 -16.67 11.30
C ASP A 222 5.97 -16.21 11.03
N ARG A 223 5.53 -15.17 11.74
CA ARG A 223 4.17 -14.63 11.72
C ARG A 223 4.17 -13.12 11.51
N LYS A 224 4.97 -12.69 10.53
CA LYS A 224 4.97 -11.27 10.13
C LYS A 224 3.59 -10.85 9.61
N PRO A 225 3.22 -9.58 9.82
CA PRO A 225 1.95 -9.04 9.34
C PRO A 225 1.79 -9.21 7.83
N ALA A 226 0.55 -9.35 7.36
CA ALA A 226 0.28 -9.57 5.95
C ALA A 226 -1.02 -8.91 5.51
N TYR A 227 -1.12 -8.61 4.21
CA TYR A 227 -2.36 -8.27 3.52
C TYR A 227 -2.91 -9.53 2.85
N LEU A 228 -3.29 -10.50 3.69
CA LEU A 228 -3.79 -11.81 3.28
C LEU A 228 -5.09 -12.17 4.03
N ASP A 229 -5.74 -13.25 3.58
CA ASP A 229 -7.02 -13.72 4.13
C ASP A 229 -7.02 -13.89 5.65
N TYR A 230 -5.92 -14.42 6.21
CA TYR A 230 -5.77 -14.67 7.65
C TYR A 230 -5.52 -13.39 8.48
N TRP A 231 -5.57 -12.21 7.86
CA TRP A 231 -5.67 -10.89 8.51
C TRP A 231 -7.00 -10.19 8.21
N GLY A 232 -7.93 -10.87 7.52
CA GLY A 232 -9.20 -10.31 7.08
C GLY A 232 -9.14 -9.52 5.77
N TYR A 233 -8.02 -9.60 5.03
CA TYR A 233 -7.82 -8.93 3.74
C TYR A 233 -8.03 -9.89 2.58
N LYS A 234 -9.20 -9.80 1.93
CA LYS A 234 -9.47 -10.57 0.71
C LYS A 234 -8.61 -10.08 -0.44
N ASP A 235 -8.25 -10.96 -1.36
CA ASP A 235 -7.57 -10.52 -2.59
C ASP A 235 -8.54 -9.65 -3.42
N GLY A 236 -8.01 -8.62 -4.07
CA GLY A 236 -8.79 -7.67 -4.84
C GLY A 236 -9.48 -6.57 -4.03
N ALA A 237 -10.66 -6.16 -4.49
CA ALA A 237 -11.39 -5.01 -3.93
C ALA A 237 -12.01 -5.32 -2.55
N GLN A 238 -11.83 -4.43 -1.58
CA GLN A 238 -12.47 -4.52 -0.27
C GLN A 238 -13.87 -3.91 -0.32
N ASN A 239 -14.86 -4.70 -0.74
CA ASN A 239 -16.23 -4.20 -0.97
C ASN A 239 -17.06 -3.99 0.31
N ASP A 240 -16.66 -4.59 1.43
CA ASP A 240 -17.35 -4.50 2.72
C ASP A 240 -17.07 -3.19 3.47
N ILE A 241 -16.31 -2.27 2.88
CA ILE A 241 -15.95 -0.98 3.50
C ILE A 241 -16.98 0.14 3.22
N ILE A 242 -17.91 -0.10 2.28
CA ILE A 242 -18.86 0.90 1.77
C ILE A 242 -20.26 0.62 2.33
N ALA A 243 -20.93 1.67 2.81
CA ALA A 243 -22.35 1.68 3.17
C ALA A 243 -23.16 2.51 2.17
#